data_AF-A0A6B3EUI1-F1
#
_entry.id   AF-A0A6B3EUI1-F1
#
_cell.length_a   1.000
_cell.length_b   1.000
_cell.length_c   1.000
_cell.angle_alpha   90.00
_cell.angle_beta   90.00
_cell.angle_gamma   90.00
#
_symmetry.space_group_name_H-M   'P 1'
#
loop_
_entity.id
_entity.type
_entity.pdbx_description
1 polymer ?
#
loop_
_entity_poly.entity_id
_entity_poly.type
_entity_poly.pdbx_seq_one_letter_code
_entity_poly.pdbx_strand_id
1 'polypeptide(L)'
;LLHGDGITRLHVFVATFFSGVSLPLNVFPGLLGEVARALPWASLVQVPADVLLGTYQGSELLGVYGFQAGWAVLLLALGRLVQSAATRRVVVQGG
;
A
#
# COMPACT_ATOMS: atom_id res chain seq x y z
N LEU A 1 26.09 8.08 3.65
CA LEU A 1 25.88 6.90 4.53
C LEU A 1 24.41 6.68 4.92
N LEU A 2 23.54 7.70 4.91
CA LEU A 2 22.09 7.50 4.80
C LEU A 2 21.67 7.64 3.33
N HIS A 3 22.04 6.66 2.51
CA HIS A 3 21.40 6.47 1.21
C HIS A 3 20.01 5.85 1.47
N GLY A 4 19.03 6.00 0.57
CA GLY A 4 17.61 5.66 0.79
C GLY A 4 17.30 4.23 1.27
N ASP A 5 18.30 3.36 1.36
CA ASP A 5 18.28 1.99 1.90
C ASP A 5 17.51 1.85 3.22
N GLY A 6 17.62 2.81 4.13
CA GLY A 6 16.88 2.76 5.40
C GLY A 6 15.37 2.81 5.21
N ILE A 7 14.91 3.70 4.32
CA ILE A 7 13.49 3.84 3.98
C ILE A 7 13.01 2.61 3.21
N THR A 8 13.81 2.10 2.28
CA THR A 8 13.48 0.88 1.53
C THR A 8 13.33 -0.32 2.46
N ARG A 9 14.24 -0.50 3.42
CA ARG A 9 14.16 -1.60 4.41
C ARG A 9 12.93 -1.47 5.31
N LEU A 10 12.62 -0.26 5.79
CA LEU A 10 11.42 -0.02 6.57
C LEU A 10 10.15 -0.31 5.76
N HIS A 11 10.10 0.15 4.51
CA HIS A 11 9.00 -0.14 3.61
C HIS A 11 8.81 -1.65 3.42
N VAL A 12 9.88 -2.41 3.15
CA VAL A 12 9.79 -3.87 2.99
C VAL A 12 9.27 -4.52 4.27
N PHE A 13 9.78 -4.12 5.44
CA PHE A 13 9.29 -4.64 6.72
C PHE A 13 7.79 -4.38 6.92
N VAL A 14 7.34 -3.14 6.72
CA VAL A 14 5.93 -2.75 6.84
C VAL A 14 5.07 -3.50 5.82
N ALA A 15 5.52 -3.59 4.57
CA ALA A 15 4.82 -4.29 3.52
C ALA A 15 4.67 -5.79 3.82
N THR A 16 5.75 -6.45 4.27
CA THR A 16 5.69 -7.86 4.68
C THR A 16 4.69 -8.05 5.81
N PHE A 17 4.78 -7.24 6.86
CA PHE A 17 3.92 -7.39 8.04
C PHE A 17 2.43 -7.17 7.72
N PHE A 18 2.09 -6.09 7.00
CA PHE A 18 0.70 -5.72 6.68
C PHE A 18 0.18 -6.32 5.36
N SER A 19 0.94 -7.18 4.70
CA SER A 19 0.44 -7.90 3.51
C SER A 19 -0.43 -9.10 3.83
N GLY A 20 -0.29 -9.68 5.03
CA GLY A 20 -0.90 -10.96 5.39
C GLY A 20 0.00 -12.18 5.18
N VAL A 21 1.23 -12.01 4.67
CA VAL A 21 2.15 -13.14 4.41
C VAL A 21 2.77 -13.74 5.68
N SER A 22 3.03 -12.93 6.71
CA SER A 22 3.55 -13.42 7.99
C SER A 22 2.47 -14.08 8.85
N LEU A 23 1.27 -13.48 8.83
CA LEU A 23 0.06 -13.98 9.49
C LEU A 23 -1.15 -13.33 8.80
N PRO A 24 -2.25 -14.07 8.52
CA PRO A 24 -3.45 -13.50 7.94
C PRO A 24 -3.99 -12.31 8.74
N LEU A 25 -4.34 -11.23 8.04
CA LEU A 25 -4.76 -9.97 8.67
C LEU A 25 -6.11 -10.08 9.38
N ASN A 26 -6.94 -11.08 9.02
CA ASN A 26 -8.20 -11.37 9.69
C ASN A 26 -8.03 -11.91 11.13
N VAL A 27 -6.82 -12.33 11.51
CA VAL A 27 -6.49 -12.76 12.88
C VAL A 27 -6.26 -11.56 13.81
N PHE A 28 -5.97 -10.38 13.26
CA PHE A 28 -5.64 -9.20 14.06
C PHE A 28 -6.89 -8.64 14.75
N PRO A 29 -6.84 -8.35 16.06
CA PRO A 29 -8.02 -7.92 16.81
C PRO A 29 -8.30 -6.42 16.66
N GLY A 30 -9.59 -6.07 16.76
CA GLY A 30 -10.08 -4.70 16.91
C GLY A 30 -9.56 -3.71 15.85
N LEU A 31 -9.30 -2.48 16.30
CA LEU A 31 -8.89 -1.36 15.45
C LEU A 31 -7.62 -1.67 14.63
N LEU A 32 -6.69 -2.46 15.19
CA LEU A 32 -5.46 -2.80 14.48
C LEU A 32 -5.76 -3.63 13.22
N GLY A 33 -6.67 -4.61 13.32
CA GLY A 33 -7.07 -5.43 12.17
C GLY A 33 -7.86 -4.64 11.12
N GLU A 34 -8.65 -3.66 11.54
CA GLU A 34 -9.34 -2.73 10.63
C GLU A 34 -8.36 -1.87 9.86
N VAL A 35 -7.41 -1.23 10.56
CA VAL A 35 -6.37 -0.42 9.93
C VAL A 35 -5.50 -1.28 9.00
N ALA A 36 -5.05 -2.45 9.46
CA ALA A 36 -4.22 -3.35 8.67
C ALA A 36 -4.86 -3.72 7.32
N ARG A 37 -6.17 -3.99 7.31
CA ARG A 37 -6.92 -4.34 6.09
C ARG A 37 -7.25 -3.13 5.20
N ALA A 38 -7.29 -1.92 5.76
CA ALA A 38 -7.52 -0.69 5.01
C ALA A 38 -6.25 -0.14 4.32
N LEU A 39 -5.06 -0.59 4.74
CA LEU A 39 -3.79 -0.20 4.16
C LEU A 39 -3.55 -0.82 2.77
N PRO A 40 -2.74 -0.18 1.91
CA PRO A 40 -2.51 -0.65 0.54
C PRO A 40 -1.85 -2.03 0.49
N TRP A 41 -1.02 -2.36 1.50
CA TRP A 41 -0.26 -3.61 1.54
C TRP A 41 -1.13 -4.86 1.63
N ALA A 42 -2.35 -4.78 2.19
CA ALA A 42 -3.30 -5.89 2.21
C ALA A 42 -3.62 -6.41 0.80
N SER A 43 -3.52 -5.55 -0.21
CA SER A 43 -3.73 -5.90 -1.62
C SER A 43 -2.64 -6.80 -2.21
N LEU A 44 -1.49 -6.94 -1.54
CA LEU A 44 -0.35 -7.70 -2.04
C LEU A 44 -0.55 -9.21 -1.88
N VAL A 45 -1.12 -9.65 -0.76
CA VAL A 45 -1.26 -11.08 -0.43
C VAL A 45 -2.63 -11.42 0.16
N GLN A 46 -3.07 -10.71 1.20
CA GLN A 46 -4.32 -11.01 1.91
C GLN A 46 -5.53 -10.97 0.97
N VAL A 47 -5.73 -9.85 0.26
CA VAL A 47 -6.92 -9.67 -0.59
C VAL A 47 -6.96 -10.67 -1.76
N PRO A 48 -5.86 -10.92 -2.50
CA PRO A 48 -5.83 -12.00 -3.48
C PRO A 48 -6.12 -13.39 -2.89
N ALA A 49 -5.59 -13.70 -1.70
CA ALA A 49 -5.86 -14.96 -1.02
C ALA A 49 -7.36 -15.07 -0.67
N ASP A 50 -7.96 -14.01 -0.14
CA ASP A 50 -9.38 -13.95 0.18
C ASP A 50 -10.25 -14.18 -1.08
N VAL A 51 -9.87 -13.59 -2.23
CA VAL A 51 -10.55 -13.82 -3.53
C VAL A 51 -10.41 -15.27 -3.97
N LEU A 52 -9.21 -15.85 -3.92
CA LEU A 52 -8.96 -17.24 -4.30
C LEU A 52 -9.69 -18.24 -3.41
N LEU A 53 -9.82 -17.93 -2.12
CA LEU A 53 -10.58 -18.72 -1.14
C LEU A 53 -12.10 -18.50 -1.25
N GLY A 54 -12.56 -17.64 -2.15
CA GLY A 54 -13.98 -17.37 -2.37
C GLY A 54 -14.65 -16.52 -1.28
N THR A 55 -13.85 -15.77 -0.51
CA THR A 55 -14.36 -14.83 0.50
C THR A 55 -15.06 -13.63 -0.14
N TYR A 56 -14.64 -13.23 -1.34
CA TYR A 56 -15.31 -12.21 -2.16
C TYR A 56 -15.82 -12.85 -3.45
N GLN A 57 -17.09 -12.67 -3.77
CA GLN A 57 -17.71 -13.27 -4.97
C GLN A 57 -18.59 -12.29 -5.74
N GLY A 58 -18.75 -12.54 -7.05
CA GLY A 58 -19.63 -11.76 -7.91
C GLY A 58 -19.33 -10.25 -7.89
N SER A 59 -20.32 -9.45 -7.50
CA SER A 59 -20.22 -7.99 -7.44
C SER A 59 -19.25 -7.47 -6.38
N GLU A 60 -18.93 -8.26 -5.35
CA GLU A 60 -17.99 -7.84 -4.30
C GLU A 60 -16.57 -7.62 -4.84
N LEU A 61 -16.22 -8.32 -5.92
CA LEU A 61 -14.94 -8.14 -6.62
C LEU A 61 -14.77 -6.72 -7.15
N LEU A 62 -15.86 -6.03 -7.49
CA LEU A 62 -15.79 -4.62 -7.90
C LEU A 62 -15.29 -3.73 -6.77
N GLY A 63 -15.70 -4.01 -5.52
CA GLY A 63 -15.19 -3.32 -4.34
C GLY A 63 -13.71 -3.60 -4.11
N VAL A 64 -13.27 -4.86 -4.29
CA VAL A 64 -11.87 -5.26 -4.21
C VAL A 64 -11.01 -4.50 -5.22
N TYR A 65 -11.40 -4.50 -6.49
CA TYR A 65 -10.66 -3.77 -7.53
C TYR A 65 -10.73 -2.25 -7.32
N GLY A 66 -11.86 -1.72 -6.86
CA GLY A 66 -12.03 -0.31 -6.53
C GLY A 66 -11.09 0.13 -5.41
N PHE A 67 -10.93 -0.68 -4.36
CA PHE A 67 -9.98 -0.41 -3.28
C PHE A 67 -8.52 -0.36 -3.78
N GLN A 68 -8.12 -1.34 -4.60
CA GLN A 68 -6.78 -1.38 -5.19
C GLN A 68 -6.53 -0.18 -6.12
N ALA A 69 -7.49 0.13 -6.98
CA ALA A 69 -7.42 1.27 -7.90
C ALA A 69 -7.37 2.59 -7.13
N GLY A 70 -8.14 2.74 -6.05
CA GLY A 70 -8.14 3.91 -5.19
C GLY A 70 -6.75 4.19 -4.60
N TRP A 71 -6.11 3.16 -4.04
CA TRP A 71 -4.74 3.28 -3.53
C TRP A 71 -3.72 3.54 -4.64
N ALA A 72 -3.84 2.89 -5.80
CA ALA A 72 -2.95 3.14 -6.93
C ALA A 72 -3.02 4.61 -7.39
N VAL A 73 -4.23 5.15 -7.55
CA VAL A 73 -4.44 6.55 -7.92
C VAL A 73 -3.89 7.49 -6.85
N LEU A 74 -4.17 7.23 -5.57
CA LEU A 74 -3.70 8.06 -4.47
C LEU A 74 -2.17 8.10 -4.40
N LEU A 75 -1.49 6.94 -4.45
CA LEU A 75 -0.03 6.86 -4.39
C LEU A 75 0.63 7.52 -5.61
N LEU A 76 0.08 7.32 -6.81
CA LEU A 76 0.58 7.98 -8.02
C LEU A 76 0.40 9.50 -7.96
N ALA A 77 -0.74 9.98 -7.46
CA ALA A 77 -0.98 11.41 -7.28
C ALA A 77 0.02 12.02 -6.30
N LEU A 78 0.22 11.38 -5.14
CA LEU A 78 1.22 11.82 -4.16
C LEU A 78 2.64 11.81 -4.74
N GLY A 79 3.01 10.76 -5.48
CA GLY A 79 4.29 10.68 -6.17
C GLY A 79 4.49 11.83 -7.16
N ARG A 80 3.47 12.16 -7.96
CA ARG A 80 3.53 13.30 -8.89
C ARG A 80 3.66 14.65 -8.19
N LEU A 81 2.96 14.84 -7.06
CA LEU A 81 3.06 16.07 -6.27
C LEU A 81 4.48 16.24 -5.72
N VAL A 82 5.06 15.19 -5.15
CA VAL A 82 6.44 15.19 -4.64
C VAL A 82 7.43 15.45 -5.78
N GLN A 83 7.26 14.78 -6.92
CA GLN A 83 8.11 14.97 -8.10
C GLN A 83 8.06 16.42 -8.60
N SER A 84 6.87 17.01 -8.69
CA SER A 84 6.69 18.41 -9.10
C SER A 84 7.33 19.40 -8.12
N ALA A 85 7.22 19.14 -6.82
CA ALA A 85 7.87 19.97 -5.80
C ALA A 85 9.39 19.86 -5.86
N ALA A 86 9.93 18.67 -6.09
CA ALA A 86 11.37 18.43 -6.20
C ALA A 86 11.98 19.11 -7.43
N THR A 87 11.34 19.02 -8.61
CA THR A 87 11.85 19.66 -9.83
C THR A 87 11.89 21.17 -9.72
N ARG A 88 10.88 21.79 -9.08
CA ARG A 88 10.88 23.24 -8.80
C ARG A 88 12.05 23.67 -7.91
N ARG A 89 12.46 22.85 -6.93
CA ARG A 89 13.60 23.16 -6.05
C ARG A 89 14.94 23.04 -6.76
N VAL A 90 15.10 22.05 -7.63
CA VAL A 90 16.35 21.84 -8.38
C VAL A 90 16.61 22.98 -9.36
N VAL A 91 15.57 23.51 -10.01
CA VAL A 91 15.71 24.68 -10.91
C VAL A 91 16.17 25.93 -10.17
N VAL A 92 15.85 26.08 -8.88
CA VAL A 92 16.30 27.22 -8.05
C VAL A 92 17.76 27.06 -7.58
N GLN A 93 18.31 25.85 -7.60
CA GLN A 93 19.69 25.54 -7.18
C GLN A 93 20.68 25.45 -8.36
N GLY A 94 20.19 25.46 -9.61
CA GLY A 94 20.99 25.35 -10.82
C GLY A 94 21.13 26.66 -11.62
N GLY A 95 20.88 27.80 -10.99
CA GLY A 95 21.23 29.13 -11.52
C GLY A 95 22.69 29.46 -11.28
#